data_AF-A0A1C4Z6V0-F1
#
_entry.id   AF-A0A1C4Z6V0-F1
#
_cell.length_a   1.000
_cell.length_b   1.000
_cell.length_c   1.000
_cell.angle_alpha   90.00
_cell.angle_beta   90.00
_cell.angle_gamma   90.00
#
_symmetry.space_group_name_H-M   'P 1'
#
loop_
_entity.id
_entity.type
_entity.pdbx_description
1 polymer ?
#
loop_
_entity_poly.entity_id
_entity_poly.type
_entity_poly.pdbx_seq_one_letter_code
_entity_poly.pdbx_strand_id
1 'polypeptide(L)'
;MTLWRIRATVDDRPGYLSVLTASLALRGVNILTVQVQPTEQGAVDDFLVDAPDALDEAELVAAVERGRGRDCWVARSEARGLADQPTRVLGLANRLVRDPDATGEALRALLGADSVSWRPASVGVERGIVGASMALADPAGGSFALRRAAPDFTPAEYARAQALVELAATVVRRAAEQVTLVLPDGVEVAVRPACADDLPGVRELHERCSPGSRHRRYLGGAALPRPDRLRRLLEPSRGLTLVVVATGSDGAAESVVAMASLLGEGDEAEAALLVRDDWQRRGLGTALLRRLVTHADTAGYAALVLHVQAENTPMLRTLRRLGRPDSTERDGALLTVTVPLTPQRKGSLLTPRA
;
A
#
# COMPACT_ATOMS: atom_id res chain seq x y z
N MET A 1 22.46 21.84 27.11
CA MET A 1 21.39 22.21 26.18
C MET A 1 20.38 21.08 26.16
N THR A 2 19.09 21.40 26.21
CA THR A 2 18.02 20.41 26.34
C THR A 2 16.95 20.55 25.28
N LEU A 3 16.52 19.42 24.74
CA LEU A 3 15.48 19.38 23.72
C LEU A 3 14.09 19.43 24.35
N TRP A 4 13.24 20.28 23.78
CA TRP A 4 11.85 20.44 24.15
C TRP A 4 10.96 20.41 22.92
N ARG A 5 9.74 19.93 23.11
CA ARG A 5 8.66 20.07 22.16
C ARG A 5 7.65 21.06 22.71
N ILE A 6 7.27 22.03 21.90
CA ILE A 6 6.31 23.06 22.25
C ILE A 6 5.19 23.01 21.22
N ARG A 7 3.94 22.88 21.66
CA ARG A 7 2.76 23.06 20.80
C ARG A 7 1.97 24.25 21.30
N ALA A 8 1.63 25.17 20.41
CA ALA A 8 0.85 26.35 20.76
C ALA A 8 -0.07 26.77 19.62
N THR A 9 -1.25 27.27 19.94
CA THR A 9 -2.15 27.90 18.99
C THR A 9 -1.73 29.35 18.78
N VAL A 10 -1.50 29.74 17.54
CA VAL A 10 -1.17 31.10 17.12
C VAL A 10 -2.22 31.56 16.11
N ASP A 11 -2.68 32.81 16.23
CA ASP A 11 -3.64 33.33 15.24
C ASP A 11 -2.98 33.35 13.84
N ASP A 12 -3.70 32.84 12.83
CA ASP A 12 -3.21 32.75 11.45
C ASP A 12 -3.26 34.12 10.75
N ARG A 13 -2.35 35.00 11.17
CA ARG A 13 -2.20 36.38 10.67
C ARG A 13 -0.72 36.72 10.46
N PRO A 14 -0.38 37.50 9.41
CA PRO A 14 0.99 37.94 9.19
C PRO A 14 1.62 38.56 10.44
N GLY A 15 2.83 38.10 10.78
CA GLY A 15 3.62 38.61 11.89
C GLY A 15 3.32 37.98 13.26
N TYR A 16 2.25 37.22 13.45
CA TYR A 16 1.97 36.63 14.76
C TYR A 16 3.00 35.57 15.17
N LEU A 17 3.34 34.67 14.24
CA LEU A 17 4.43 33.71 14.46
C LEU A 17 5.77 34.41 14.77
N SER A 18 6.05 35.57 14.17
CA SER A 18 7.30 36.30 14.47
C SER A 18 7.37 36.84 15.88
N VAL A 19 6.23 37.18 16.51
CA VAL A 19 6.21 37.63 17.91
C VAL A 19 6.53 36.44 18.83
N LEU A 20 5.99 35.26 18.51
CA LEU A 20 6.27 34.03 19.25
C LEU A 20 7.75 33.64 19.16
N THR A 21 8.29 33.58 17.95
CA THR A 21 9.70 33.20 17.75
C THR A 21 10.66 34.22 18.36
N ALA A 22 10.34 35.52 18.33
CA ALA A 22 11.12 36.55 19.03
C ALA A 22 11.12 36.36 20.55
N SER A 23 9.97 36.02 21.15
CA SER A 23 9.86 35.77 22.59
C SER A 23 10.70 34.56 23.05
N LEU A 24 10.74 33.50 22.24
CA LEU A 24 11.61 32.33 22.46
C LEU A 24 13.09 32.71 22.31
N ALA A 25 13.44 33.46 21.27
CA ALA A 25 14.81 33.91 21.02
C ALA A 25 15.37 34.77 22.18
N LEU A 26 14.56 35.63 22.80
CA LEU A 26 14.95 36.41 23.99
C LEU A 26 15.32 35.55 25.20
N ARG A 27 14.91 34.27 25.23
CA ARG A 27 15.27 33.30 26.27
C ARG A 27 16.45 32.41 25.86
N GLY A 28 17.05 32.67 24.70
CA GLY A 28 18.14 31.86 24.15
C GLY A 28 17.66 30.50 23.61
N VAL A 29 16.37 30.36 23.30
CA VAL A 29 15.80 29.13 22.74
C VAL A 29 16.03 29.11 21.23
N ASN A 30 16.66 28.06 20.72
CA ASN A 30 16.89 27.83 19.31
C ASN A 30 15.79 26.93 18.73
N ILE A 31 15.17 27.33 17.63
CA ILE A 31 14.11 26.55 16.99
C ILE A 31 14.75 25.64 15.94
N LEU A 32 14.61 24.33 16.13
CA LEU A 32 15.18 23.32 15.24
C LEU A 32 14.22 22.96 14.10
N THR A 33 12.93 22.84 14.40
CA THR A 33 11.88 22.57 13.42
C THR A 33 10.57 23.26 13.82
N VAL A 34 9.74 23.57 12.83
CA VAL A 34 8.38 24.12 13.00
C VAL A 34 7.44 23.38 12.08
N GLN A 35 6.29 22.96 12.61
CA GLN A 35 5.19 22.44 11.81
C GLN A 35 3.91 23.23 12.12
N VAL A 36 3.42 23.94 11.12
CA VAL A 36 2.20 24.73 11.19
C VAL A 36 1.01 23.86 10.79
N GLN A 37 -0.01 23.75 11.64
CA GLN A 37 -1.21 22.94 11.40
C GLN A 37 -2.44 23.84 11.42
N PRO A 38 -2.99 24.23 10.26
CA PRO A 38 -4.16 25.09 10.20
C PRO A 38 -5.38 24.46 10.88
N THR A 39 -6.12 25.27 11.63
CA THR A 39 -7.37 24.91 12.32
C THR A 39 -8.39 26.06 12.18
N GLU A 40 -9.63 25.83 12.58
CA GLU A 40 -10.65 26.90 12.58
C GLU A 40 -10.36 28.02 13.58
N GLN A 41 -9.58 27.75 14.64
CA GLN A 41 -9.28 28.69 15.73
C GLN A 41 -7.92 29.39 15.59
N GLY A 42 -7.23 29.19 14.46
CA GLY A 42 -5.87 29.66 14.19
C GLY A 42 -4.98 28.54 13.63
N ALA A 43 -3.68 28.68 13.76
CA ALA A 43 -2.72 27.63 13.42
C ALA A 43 -2.15 27.02 14.71
N VAL A 44 -2.13 25.69 14.78
CA VAL A 44 -1.42 24.97 15.84
C VAL A 44 0.01 24.74 15.37
N ASP A 45 0.94 25.46 15.99
CA ASP A 45 2.36 25.39 15.68
C ASP A 45 3.06 24.41 16.62
N ASP A 46 3.76 23.44 16.03
CA ASP A 46 4.52 22.40 16.72
C ASP A 46 6.01 22.62 16.50
N PHE A 47 6.70 23.06 17.55
CA PHE A 47 8.11 23.38 17.56
C PHE A 47 8.91 22.27 18.22
N LEU A 48 10.02 21.88 17.59
CA LEU A 48 11.13 21.27 18.29
C LEU A 48 12.17 22.36 18.57
N VAL A 49 12.55 22.51 19.83
CA VAL A 49 13.49 23.55 20.25
C VAL A 49 14.64 22.98 21.06
N ASP A 50 15.78 23.65 20.98
CA ASP A 50 16.91 23.46 21.87
C ASP A 50 16.99 24.65 22.83
N ALA A 51 16.92 24.39 24.12
CA ALA A 51 16.82 25.40 25.16
C ALA A 51 17.97 25.27 26.19
N PRO A 52 18.47 26.40 26.75
CA PRO A 52 19.38 26.40 27.88
C PRO A 52 18.94 25.46 29.02
N ASP A 53 19.88 24.76 29.65
CA ASP A 53 19.57 23.76 30.70
C ASP A 53 18.92 24.36 31.94
N ALA A 54 19.10 25.67 32.14
CA ALA A 54 18.48 26.42 33.22
C ALA A 54 16.98 26.68 32.99
N LEU A 55 16.48 26.57 31.76
CA LEU A 55 15.08 26.78 31.45
C LEU A 55 14.24 25.56 31.85
N ASP A 56 13.18 25.82 32.60
CA ASP A 56 12.14 24.84 32.91
C ASP A 56 10.90 24.96 32.01
N GLU A 57 9.95 24.06 32.22
CA GLU A 57 8.70 24.00 31.46
C GLU A 57 7.86 25.27 31.64
N ALA A 58 7.77 25.81 32.86
CA ALA A 58 6.96 26.98 33.18
C ALA A 58 7.52 28.24 32.52
N GLU A 59 8.85 28.38 32.47
CA GLU A 59 9.51 29.48 31.79
C GLU A 59 9.33 29.46 30.26
N LEU A 60 9.27 28.26 29.67
CA LEU A 60 8.94 28.07 28.25
C LEU A 60 7.47 28.39 27.97
N VAL A 61 6.54 27.93 28.80
CA VAL A 61 5.12 28.28 28.71
C VAL A 61 4.93 29.80 28.78
N ALA A 62 5.54 30.46 29.78
CA ALA A 62 5.48 31.91 29.91
C ALA A 62 6.11 32.64 28.71
N ALA A 63 7.12 32.06 28.06
CA ALA A 63 7.69 32.62 26.84
C ALA A 63 6.73 32.53 25.65
N VAL A 64 6.02 31.41 25.52
CA VAL A 64 5.00 31.22 24.49
C VAL A 64 3.84 32.20 24.68
N GLU A 65 3.33 32.35 25.91
CA GLU A 65 2.24 33.28 26.22
C GLU A 65 2.60 34.74 25.95
N ARG A 66 3.81 35.18 26.37
CA ARG A 66 4.36 36.50 26.01
C ARG A 66 4.47 36.68 24.49
N GLY A 67 4.71 35.58 23.79
CA GLY A 67 4.76 35.47 22.33
C GLY A 67 3.38 35.46 21.64
N ARG A 68 2.28 35.64 22.39
CA ARG A 68 0.89 35.53 21.92
C ARG A 68 0.46 34.12 21.50
N GLY A 69 1.21 33.09 21.89
CA GLY A 69 0.74 31.71 21.79
C GLY A 69 -0.31 31.42 22.86
N ARG A 70 -1.32 30.63 22.50
CA ARG A 70 -2.40 30.14 23.38
C ARG A 70 -2.37 28.61 23.43
N ASP A 71 -3.08 28.02 24.38
CA ASP A 71 -3.24 26.55 24.51
C ASP A 71 -1.90 25.81 24.48
N CYS A 72 -0.92 26.38 25.20
CA CYS A 72 0.46 25.94 25.16
C CYS A 72 0.64 24.60 25.87
N TRP A 73 1.32 23.68 25.20
CA TRP A 73 1.79 22.42 25.77
C TRP A 73 3.29 22.31 25.56
N VAL A 74 4.03 21.98 26.61
CA VAL A 74 5.48 21.84 26.60
C VAL A 74 5.85 20.48 27.19
N ALA A 75 6.77 19.77 26.54
CA ALA A 75 7.31 18.54 27.09
C ALA A 75 8.76 18.33 26.68
N ARG A 76 9.50 17.57 27.49
CA ARG A 76 10.86 17.14 27.13
C ARG A 76 10.84 16.28 25.87
N SER A 77 11.85 16.44 25.03
CA SER A 77 12.01 15.67 23.79
C SER A 77 13.36 14.94 23.78
N GLU A 78 13.41 13.80 23.09
CA GLU A 78 14.63 13.02 22.91
C GLU A 78 15.21 13.26 21.50
N ALA A 79 16.42 12.73 21.26
CA ALA A 79 17.07 12.79 19.94
C ALA A 79 16.20 12.21 18.79
N ARG A 80 15.28 11.29 19.08
CA ARG A 80 14.28 10.79 18.10
C ARG A 80 13.36 11.88 17.55
N GLY A 81 13.16 12.96 18.30
CA GLY A 81 12.41 14.14 17.87
C GLY A 81 13.10 14.93 16.75
N LEU A 82 14.42 14.77 16.57
CA LEU A 82 15.20 15.44 15.52
C LEU A 82 14.91 14.89 14.12
N ALA A 83 14.40 13.66 14.02
CA ALA A 83 13.96 13.12 12.73
C ALA A 83 12.69 13.84 12.28
N ASP A 84 12.74 14.40 11.08
CA ASP A 84 11.60 15.10 10.51
C ASP A 84 10.40 14.15 10.33
N GLN A 85 9.20 14.72 10.37
CA GLN A 85 7.97 13.95 10.28
C GLN A 85 7.84 13.14 8.97
N PRO A 86 8.12 13.69 7.77
CA PRO A 86 8.13 12.91 6.54
C PRO A 86 8.97 11.63 6.62
N THR A 87 10.22 11.74 7.10
CA THR A 87 11.12 10.58 7.25
C THR A 87 10.53 9.53 8.20
N ARG A 88 9.96 9.96 9.33
CA ARG A 88 9.30 9.05 10.29
C ARG A 88 8.09 8.34 9.68
N VAL A 89 7.27 9.06 8.92
CA VAL A 89 6.09 8.48 8.23
C VAL A 89 6.51 7.43 7.21
N LEU A 90 7.55 7.68 6.40
CA LEU A 90 8.07 6.69 5.45
C LEU A 90 8.62 5.44 6.15
N GLY A 91 9.29 5.61 7.29
CA GLY A 91 9.74 4.49 8.12
C GLY A 91 8.58 3.63 8.63
N LEU A 92 7.50 4.26 9.09
CA LEU A 92 6.28 3.56 9.53
C LEU A 92 5.58 2.85 8.37
N ALA A 93 5.48 3.49 7.21
CA ALA A 93 4.93 2.89 6.00
C ALA A 93 5.69 1.62 5.60
N ASN A 94 7.02 1.67 5.58
CA ASN A 94 7.85 0.49 5.29
C ASN A 94 7.66 -0.63 6.32
N ARG A 95 7.47 -0.29 7.60
CA ARG A 95 7.15 -1.29 8.64
C ARG A 95 5.80 -1.97 8.37
N LEU A 96 4.77 -1.21 8.02
CA LEU A 96 3.45 -1.76 7.69
C LEU A 96 3.46 -2.66 6.46
N VAL A 97 4.32 -2.37 5.47
CA VAL A 97 4.50 -3.26 4.31
C VAL A 97 5.05 -4.63 4.73
N ARG A 98 5.88 -4.69 5.78
CA ARG A 98 6.48 -5.93 6.29
C ARG A 98 5.59 -6.65 7.29
N ASP A 99 4.85 -5.90 8.09
CA ASP A 99 3.98 -6.38 9.15
C ASP A 99 2.69 -5.53 9.18
N PRO A 100 1.65 -5.94 8.44
CA PRO A 100 0.41 -5.18 8.33
C PRO A 100 -0.40 -5.14 9.64
N ASP A 101 -0.22 -6.14 10.50
CA ASP A 101 -0.93 -6.24 11.78
C ASP A 101 -0.42 -5.18 12.80
N ALA A 102 0.76 -4.60 12.57
CA ALA A 102 1.33 -3.53 13.38
C ALA A 102 0.66 -2.15 13.20
N THR A 103 -0.51 -2.07 12.56
CA THR A 103 -1.25 -0.81 12.31
C THR A 103 -1.49 -0.01 13.59
N GLY A 104 -1.91 -0.67 14.68
CA GLY A 104 -2.13 -0.01 15.96
C GLY A 104 -0.85 0.60 16.55
N GLU A 105 0.28 -0.12 16.47
CA GLU A 105 1.58 0.39 16.92
C GLU A 105 2.08 1.54 16.05
N ALA A 106 1.88 1.45 14.73
CA ALA A 106 2.26 2.49 13.80
C ALA A 106 1.48 3.79 14.04
N LEU A 107 0.16 3.68 14.31
CA LEU A 107 -0.68 4.80 14.73
C LEU A 107 -0.20 5.41 16.05
N ARG A 108 0.11 4.57 17.04
CA ARG A 108 0.65 5.00 18.34
C ARG A 108 1.93 5.80 18.16
N ALA A 109 2.86 5.29 17.36
CA ALA A 109 4.15 5.92 17.09
C ALA A 109 4.03 7.20 16.26
N LEU A 110 3.12 7.22 15.26
CA LEU A 110 2.89 8.39 14.41
C LEU A 110 2.41 9.59 15.22
N LEU A 111 1.46 9.35 16.13
CA LEU A 111 0.70 10.39 16.81
C LEU A 111 1.13 10.64 18.26
N GLY A 112 2.05 9.83 18.80
CA GLY A 112 2.41 9.89 20.22
C GLY A 112 1.21 9.57 21.12
N ALA A 113 0.39 8.59 20.73
CA ALA A 113 -0.76 8.19 21.53
C ALA A 113 -0.35 7.36 22.75
N ASP A 114 -1.01 7.56 23.88
CA ASP A 114 -0.78 6.76 25.09
C ASP A 114 -1.46 5.38 25.00
N SER A 115 -2.52 5.29 24.22
CA SER A 115 -3.21 4.04 23.92
C SER A 115 -3.81 4.05 22.53
N VAL A 116 -3.82 2.87 21.90
CA VAL A 116 -4.52 2.57 20.66
C VAL A 116 -5.19 1.23 20.86
N SER A 117 -6.49 1.16 20.58
CA SER A 117 -7.27 -0.07 20.66
C SER A 117 -8.06 -0.23 19.38
N TRP A 118 -8.15 -1.47 18.89
CA TRP A 118 -9.02 -1.82 17.78
C TRP A 118 -10.29 -2.47 18.32
N ARG A 119 -11.43 -2.18 17.71
CA ARG A 119 -12.71 -2.80 18.04
C ARG A 119 -13.41 -3.29 16.77
N PRO A 120 -14.04 -4.48 16.81
CA PRO A 120 -14.87 -4.93 15.72
C PRO A 120 -16.07 -3.99 15.53
N ALA A 121 -16.58 -3.91 14.30
CA ALA A 121 -17.56 -2.91 13.89
C ALA A 121 -18.78 -2.88 14.83
N SER A 122 -18.97 -1.75 15.49
CA SER A 122 -20.21 -1.43 16.21
C SER A 122 -20.93 -0.34 15.42
N VAL A 123 -22.23 -0.51 15.18
CA VAL A 123 -23.06 0.53 14.54
C VAL A 123 -22.99 1.79 15.41
N GLY A 124 -22.61 2.94 14.84
CA GLY A 124 -22.68 4.24 15.52
C GLY A 124 -21.39 4.76 16.19
N VAL A 125 -20.20 4.23 15.88
CA VAL A 125 -18.95 4.88 16.34
C VAL A 125 -18.77 6.21 15.59
N GLU A 126 -18.95 7.33 16.30
CA GLU A 126 -18.60 8.66 15.78
C GLU A 126 -17.11 8.69 15.41
N ARG A 127 -16.85 9.00 14.13
CA ARG A 127 -15.50 9.12 13.57
C ARG A 127 -15.07 10.58 13.70
N GLY A 128 -13.79 10.78 13.98
CA GLY A 128 -13.23 12.13 14.10
C GLY A 128 -12.39 12.29 15.36
N ILE A 129 -12.26 13.54 15.77
CA ILE A 129 -11.49 13.95 16.94
C ILE A 129 -12.43 14.61 17.94
N VAL A 130 -12.25 14.27 19.21
CA VAL A 130 -12.82 15.00 20.34
C VAL A 130 -11.70 15.20 21.37
N GLY A 131 -11.10 16.39 21.37
CA GLY A 131 -9.94 16.74 22.19
C GLY A 131 -8.78 15.75 22.00
N ALA A 132 -8.33 15.14 23.10
CA ALA A 132 -7.25 14.15 23.10
C ALA A 132 -7.70 12.71 22.77
N SER A 133 -8.91 12.53 22.23
CA SER A 133 -9.42 11.25 21.71
C SER A 133 -9.65 11.29 20.21
N MET A 134 -9.34 10.20 19.52
CA MET A 134 -9.52 10.04 18.07
C MET A 134 -10.15 8.68 17.75
N ALA A 135 -11.10 8.66 16.82
CA ALA A 135 -11.72 7.44 16.31
C ALA A 135 -11.60 7.37 14.78
N LEU A 136 -11.01 6.28 14.28
CA LEU A 136 -10.75 6.02 12.86
C LEU A 136 -11.50 4.78 12.42
N ALA A 137 -12.06 4.80 11.21
CA ALA A 137 -12.58 3.59 10.58
C ALA A 137 -11.44 2.74 10.04
N ASP A 138 -11.55 1.43 10.21
CA ASP A 138 -10.68 0.46 9.54
C ASP A 138 -11.38 -0.04 8.25
N PRO A 139 -10.81 0.21 7.05
CA PRO A 139 -11.36 -0.31 5.79
C PRO A 139 -11.40 -1.85 5.72
N ALA A 140 -10.60 -2.56 6.53
CA ALA A 140 -10.69 -4.01 6.67
C ALA A 140 -11.86 -4.45 7.58
N GLY A 141 -12.53 -3.51 8.23
CA GLY A 141 -13.65 -3.73 9.15
C GLY A 141 -13.28 -3.36 10.59
N GLY A 142 -14.19 -2.66 11.28
CA GLY A 142 -13.96 -2.20 12.66
C GLY A 142 -13.51 -0.74 12.76
N SER A 143 -12.95 -0.39 13.91
CA SER A 143 -12.44 0.96 14.17
C SER A 143 -11.27 0.96 15.16
N PHE A 144 -10.36 1.92 14.95
CA PHE A 144 -9.32 2.25 15.91
C PHE A 144 -9.77 3.40 16.81
N ALA A 145 -9.59 3.25 18.11
CA ALA A 145 -9.77 4.30 19.11
C ALA A 145 -8.41 4.61 19.75
N LEU A 146 -8.01 5.87 19.65
CA LEU A 146 -6.75 6.38 20.17
C LEU A 146 -7.03 7.40 21.28
N ARG A 147 -6.17 7.42 22.29
CA ARG A 147 -6.19 8.42 23.35
C ARG A 147 -4.78 8.84 23.73
N ARG A 148 -4.62 10.12 24.07
CA ARG A 148 -3.45 10.64 24.79
C ARG A 148 -3.87 11.60 25.89
N ALA A 149 -2.98 11.89 26.83
CA ALA A 149 -3.24 12.80 27.93
C ALA A 149 -3.28 14.27 27.47
N ALA A 150 -2.30 14.67 26.66
CA ALA A 150 -2.18 15.98 26.02
C ALA A 150 -1.10 15.90 24.92
N PRO A 151 -1.07 16.82 23.96
CA PRO A 151 -2.08 17.84 23.66
C PRO A 151 -3.30 17.26 22.92
N ASP A 152 -4.31 18.07 22.61
CA ASP A 152 -5.45 17.63 21.78
C ASP A 152 -5.02 17.26 20.36
N PHE A 153 -5.75 16.33 19.72
CA PHE A 153 -5.47 15.97 18.33
C PHE A 153 -5.92 17.06 17.37
N THR A 154 -5.16 17.24 16.29
CA THR A 154 -5.49 18.22 15.23
C THR A 154 -6.13 17.56 14.01
N PRO A 155 -6.90 18.28 13.19
CA PRO A 155 -7.40 17.77 11.90
C PRO A 155 -6.29 17.23 10.99
N ALA A 156 -5.10 17.85 11.02
CA ALA A 156 -3.94 17.37 10.27
C ALA A 156 -3.41 16.03 10.80
N GLU A 157 -3.42 15.83 12.12
CA GLU A 157 -3.10 14.53 12.75
C GLU A 157 -4.11 13.45 12.34
N TYR A 158 -5.41 13.77 12.34
CA TYR A 158 -6.45 12.84 11.89
C TYR A 158 -6.29 12.44 10.41
N ALA A 159 -6.06 13.41 9.52
CA ALA A 159 -5.86 13.14 8.10
C ALA A 159 -4.65 12.20 7.86
N ARG A 160 -3.54 12.42 8.58
CA ARG A 160 -2.37 11.52 8.51
C ARG A 160 -2.69 10.11 9.02
N ALA A 161 -3.45 10.02 10.10
CA ALA A 161 -3.86 8.74 10.67
C ALA A 161 -4.76 7.95 9.72
N GLN A 162 -5.73 8.62 9.09
CA GLN A 162 -6.57 8.02 8.04
C GLN A 162 -5.74 7.51 6.87
N ALA A 163 -4.79 8.31 6.38
CA ALA A 163 -3.91 7.91 5.28
C ALA A 163 -3.06 6.67 5.64
N LEU A 164 -2.58 6.59 6.88
CA LEU A 164 -1.82 5.42 7.36
C LEU A 164 -2.70 4.15 7.44
N VAL A 165 -3.94 4.28 7.92
CA VAL A 165 -4.89 3.15 7.99
C VAL A 165 -5.29 2.68 6.58
N GLU A 166 -5.51 3.61 5.64
CA GLU A 166 -5.80 3.26 4.24
C GLU A 166 -4.63 2.54 3.58
N LEU A 167 -3.39 2.98 3.87
CA LEU A 167 -2.19 2.27 3.45
C LEU A 167 -2.14 0.85 4.02
N ALA A 168 -2.32 0.70 5.33
CA ALA A 168 -2.34 -0.60 5.98
C ALA A 168 -3.39 -1.54 5.38
N ALA A 169 -4.62 -1.07 5.20
CA ALA A 169 -5.68 -1.84 4.57
C ALA A 169 -5.32 -2.24 3.12
N THR A 170 -4.64 -1.37 2.37
CA THR A 170 -4.14 -1.70 1.04
C THR A 170 -3.08 -2.81 1.07
N VAL A 171 -2.16 -2.76 2.04
CA VAL A 171 -1.16 -3.81 2.24
C VAL A 171 -1.84 -5.14 2.62
N VAL A 172 -2.78 -5.14 3.57
CA VAL A 172 -3.54 -6.34 3.98
C VAL A 172 -4.28 -6.93 2.78
N ARG A 173 -4.96 -6.11 1.98
CA ARG A 173 -5.65 -6.57 0.76
C ARG A 173 -4.67 -7.24 -0.21
N ARG A 174 -3.50 -6.66 -0.44
CA ARG A 174 -2.46 -7.26 -1.30
C ARG A 174 -1.91 -8.56 -0.72
N ALA A 175 -1.72 -8.64 0.59
CA ALA A 175 -1.32 -9.88 1.25
C ALA A 175 -2.40 -10.96 1.09
N ALA A 176 -3.68 -10.62 1.21
CA ALA A 176 -4.79 -11.55 0.99
C ALA A 176 -4.93 -12.02 -0.48
N GLU A 177 -4.37 -11.29 -1.45
CA GLU A 177 -4.27 -11.76 -2.85
C GLU A 177 -3.25 -12.91 -2.99
N GLN A 178 -2.34 -13.09 -2.03
CA GLN A 178 -1.48 -14.26 -1.94
C GLN A 178 -2.30 -15.47 -1.49
N VAL A 179 -2.26 -16.54 -2.28
CA VAL A 179 -3.01 -17.76 -1.99
C VAL A 179 -2.16 -18.99 -2.26
N THR A 180 -2.24 -19.95 -1.34
CA THR A 180 -1.66 -21.28 -1.52
C THR A 180 -2.60 -22.15 -2.36
N LEU A 181 -2.08 -22.72 -3.44
CA LEU A 181 -2.76 -23.74 -4.22
C LEU A 181 -2.19 -25.10 -3.84
N VAL A 182 -3.07 -26.04 -3.51
CA VAL A 182 -2.73 -27.46 -3.43
C VAL A 182 -2.93 -28.07 -4.80
N LEU A 183 -1.85 -28.53 -5.41
CA LEU A 183 -1.88 -29.18 -6.73
C LEU A 183 -2.42 -30.62 -6.62
N PRO A 184 -2.87 -31.25 -7.73
CA PRO A 184 -3.43 -32.61 -7.70
C PRO A 184 -2.48 -33.69 -7.16
N ASP A 185 -1.17 -33.43 -7.16
CA ASP A 185 -0.12 -34.28 -6.62
C ASP A 185 0.20 -33.99 -5.14
N GLY A 186 -0.58 -33.11 -4.49
CA GLY A 186 -0.42 -32.73 -3.09
C GLY A 186 0.64 -31.65 -2.85
N VAL A 187 1.34 -31.19 -3.89
CA VAL A 187 2.35 -30.14 -3.75
C VAL A 187 1.67 -28.79 -3.53
N GLU A 188 2.15 -28.05 -2.53
CA GLU A 188 1.71 -26.69 -2.25
C GLU A 188 2.55 -25.66 -3.02
N VAL A 189 1.88 -24.68 -3.62
CA VAL A 189 2.53 -23.54 -4.26
C VAL A 189 1.85 -22.25 -3.85
N ALA A 190 2.63 -21.20 -3.63
CA ALA A 190 2.09 -19.87 -3.36
C ALA A 190 1.90 -19.10 -4.68
N VAL A 191 0.74 -18.45 -4.84
CA VAL A 191 0.46 -17.53 -5.94
C VAL A 191 0.30 -16.14 -5.37
N ARG A 192 1.08 -15.17 -5.84
CA ARG A 192 1.00 -13.77 -5.40
C ARG A 192 1.29 -12.79 -6.54
N PRO A 193 0.87 -11.51 -6.41
CA PRO A 193 1.39 -10.45 -7.26
C PRO A 193 2.92 -10.41 -7.21
N ALA A 194 3.51 -10.13 -8.36
CA ALA A 194 4.94 -9.98 -8.52
C ALA A 194 5.38 -8.56 -8.16
N CYS A 195 6.59 -8.42 -7.66
CA CYS A 195 7.25 -7.15 -7.41
C CYS A 195 8.60 -7.06 -8.15
N ALA A 196 9.28 -5.92 -8.04
CA ALA A 196 10.58 -5.72 -8.68
C ALA A 196 11.65 -6.71 -8.21
N ASP A 197 11.55 -7.18 -6.97
CA ASP A 197 12.49 -8.14 -6.37
C ASP A 197 12.36 -9.55 -6.97
N ASP A 198 11.26 -9.85 -7.67
CA ASP A 198 11.06 -11.13 -8.36
C ASP A 198 11.85 -11.25 -9.67
N LEU A 199 12.52 -10.18 -10.12
CA LEU A 199 13.25 -10.17 -11.40
C LEU A 199 14.25 -11.34 -11.53
N PRO A 200 15.09 -11.69 -10.53
CA PRO A 200 15.99 -12.83 -10.62
C PRO A 200 15.23 -14.15 -10.80
N GLY A 201 14.17 -14.39 -10.03
CA GLY A 201 13.36 -15.61 -10.12
C GLY A 201 12.60 -15.73 -11.45
N VAL A 202 12.06 -14.61 -11.95
CA VAL A 202 11.39 -14.57 -13.26
C VAL A 202 12.40 -14.79 -14.38
N ARG A 203 13.63 -14.29 -14.27
CA ARG A 203 14.70 -14.61 -15.24
C ARG A 203 15.02 -16.09 -15.22
N GLU A 204 15.20 -16.68 -14.03
CA GLU A 204 15.45 -18.12 -13.89
C GLU A 204 14.31 -18.95 -14.51
N LEU A 205 13.05 -18.56 -14.28
CA LEU A 205 11.89 -19.20 -14.92
C LEU A 205 12.04 -19.25 -16.45
N HIS A 206 12.41 -18.13 -17.08
CA HIS A 206 12.60 -18.07 -18.53
C HIS A 206 13.78 -18.90 -19.02
N GLU A 207 14.87 -18.92 -18.26
CA GLU A 207 16.07 -19.71 -18.56
C GLU A 207 15.77 -21.22 -18.48
N ARG A 208 14.93 -21.65 -17.53
CA ARG A 208 14.54 -23.06 -17.36
C ARG A 208 13.40 -23.51 -18.28
N CYS A 209 12.66 -22.58 -18.89
CA CYS A 209 11.62 -22.91 -19.85
C CYS A 209 12.22 -23.30 -21.22
N SER A 210 11.65 -24.34 -21.81
CA SER A 210 12.01 -24.78 -23.16
C SER A 210 11.83 -23.65 -24.19
N PRO A 211 12.61 -23.65 -25.28
CA PRO A 211 12.42 -22.70 -26.39
C PRO A 211 10.98 -22.71 -26.92
N GLY A 212 10.33 -23.88 -26.94
CA GLY A 212 8.93 -24.02 -27.34
C GLY A 212 7.96 -23.33 -26.38
N SER A 213 8.16 -23.45 -25.07
CA SER A 213 7.35 -22.73 -24.06
C SER A 213 7.51 -21.21 -24.16
N ARG A 214 8.73 -20.72 -24.41
CA ARG A 214 8.99 -19.30 -24.66
C ARG A 214 8.39 -18.80 -25.96
N HIS A 215 8.55 -19.58 -27.04
CA HIS A 215 7.99 -19.26 -28.36
C HIS A 215 6.46 -19.11 -28.30
N ARG A 216 5.77 -20.00 -27.57
CA ARG A 216 4.32 -19.91 -27.33
C ARG A 216 3.93 -18.68 -26.53
N ARG A 217 4.71 -18.31 -25.50
CA ARG A 217 4.46 -17.12 -24.65
C ARG A 217 4.64 -15.80 -25.40
N TYR A 218 5.59 -15.75 -26.33
CA TYR A 218 6.01 -14.53 -27.04
C TYR A 218 5.71 -14.54 -28.54
N LEU A 219 4.85 -15.46 -28.99
CA LEU A 219 4.27 -15.53 -30.33
C LEU A 219 5.29 -15.39 -31.47
N GLY A 220 6.43 -16.08 -31.36
CA GLY A 220 7.51 -15.98 -32.35
C GLY A 220 8.91 -15.90 -31.74
N GLY A 221 9.04 -15.35 -30.54
CA GLY A 221 10.33 -15.20 -29.85
C GLY A 221 10.72 -16.40 -28.98
N ALA A 222 11.67 -17.22 -29.42
CA ALA A 222 12.26 -18.29 -28.58
C ALA A 222 13.44 -17.83 -27.71
N ALA A 223 14.01 -16.66 -28.03
CA ALA A 223 15.15 -16.09 -27.30
C ALA A 223 14.74 -15.65 -25.89
N LEU A 224 15.73 -15.59 -24.98
CA LEU A 224 15.51 -15.03 -23.65
C LEU A 224 15.14 -13.55 -23.76
N PRO A 225 14.04 -13.11 -23.12
CA PRO A 225 13.72 -11.69 -23.04
C PRO A 225 14.86 -10.92 -22.37
N ARG A 226 15.16 -9.72 -22.88
CA ARG A 226 16.12 -8.82 -22.21
C ARG A 226 15.61 -8.47 -20.80
N PRO A 227 16.50 -8.30 -19.80
CA PRO A 227 16.11 -7.94 -18.44
C PRO A 227 15.16 -6.74 -18.35
N ASP A 228 15.34 -5.73 -19.19
CA ASP A 228 14.46 -4.55 -19.19
C ASP A 228 13.04 -4.85 -19.64
N ARG A 229 12.86 -5.85 -20.54
CA ARG A 229 11.51 -6.30 -20.92
C ARG A 229 10.83 -7.02 -19.76
N LEU A 230 11.58 -7.83 -18.99
CA LEU A 230 11.06 -8.50 -17.81
C LEU A 230 10.73 -7.51 -16.68
N ARG A 231 11.60 -6.52 -16.43
CA ARG A 231 11.32 -5.43 -15.47
C ARG A 231 10.00 -4.73 -15.77
N ARG A 232 9.72 -4.42 -17.04
CA ARG A 232 8.45 -3.81 -17.45
C ARG A 232 7.23 -4.69 -17.19
N LEU A 233 7.37 -6.03 -17.24
CA LEU A 233 6.27 -6.94 -16.88
C LEU A 233 6.00 -6.95 -15.37
N LEU A 234 7.01 -6.66 -14.54
CA LEU A 234 6.89 -6.64 -13.08
C LEU A 234 6.50 -5.26 -12.54
N GLU A 235 6.33 -4.26 -13.40
CA GLU A 235 6.00 -2.90 -13.01
C GLU A 235 4.49 -2.77 -12.72
N PRO A 236 4.07 -2.49 -11.47
CA PRO A 236 2.65 -2.49 -11.11
C PRO A 236 1.83 -1.40 -11.82
N SER A 237 2.47 -0.34 -12.32
CA SER A 237 1.83 0.74 -13.07
C SER A 237 1.39 0.32 -14.48
N ARG A 238 1.95 -0.77 -15.02
CA ARG A 238 1.68 -1.26 -16.38
C ARG A 238 0.64 -2.37 -16.43
N GLY A 239 0.38 -3.02 -15.30
CA GLY A 239 -0.55 -4.14 -15.21
C GLY A 239 -0.25 -5.03 -14.01
N LEU A 240 -0.93 -6.17 -13.97
CA LEU A 240 -0.74 -7.18 -12.93
C LEU A 240 0.10 -8.33 -13.47
N THR A 241 1.19 -8.68 -12.78
CA THR A 241 1.84 -9.97 -12.97
C THR A 241 1.68 -10.80 -11.71
N LEU A 242 1.21 -12.03 -11.86
CA LEU A 242 1.20 -13.06 -10.82
C LEU A 242 2.41 -13.97 -11.01
N VAL A 243 3.07 -14.33 -9.92
CA VAL A 243 4.10 -15.37 -9.86
C VAL A 243 3.60 -16.55 -9.04
N VAL A 244 3.99 -17.75 -9.47
CA VAL A 244 3.80 -18.99 -8.72
C VAL A 244 5.14 -19.42 -8.20
N VAL A 245 5.17 -19.67 -6.91
CA VAL A 245 6.37 -19.94 -6.17
C VAL A 245 6.21 -21.29 -5.48
N ALA A 246 7.14 -22.20 -5.75
CA ALA A 246 7.16 -23.52 -5.13
C ALA A 246 8.08 -23.52 -3.92
N THR A 247 7.63 -24.11 -2.82
CA THR A 247 8.46 -24.40 -1.64
C THR A 247 9.43 -25.54 -1.96
N GLY A 248 10.71 -25.37 -1.62
CA GLY A 248 11.70 -26.43 -1.69
C GLY A 248 11.48 -27.48 -0.60
N SER A 249 12.00 -28.70 -0.79
CA SER A 249 11.92 -29.81 0.17
C SER A 249 12.56 -29.50 1.53
N ASP A 250 13.47 -28.53 1.59
CA ASP A 250 14.25 -28.18 2.79
C ASP A 250 13.68 -26.94 3.51
N GLY A 251 12.49 -26.47 3.13
CA GLY A 251 11.87 -25.25 3.69
C GLY A 251 12.53 -23.94 3.23
N ALA A 252 13.59 -24.00 2.41
CA ALA A 252 14.17 -22.84 1.75
C ALA A 252 13.35 -22.41 0.53
N ALA A 253 13.24 -21.10 0.37
CA ALA A 253 12.47 -20.42 -0.65
C ALA A 253 13.23 -20.43 -2.01
N GLU A 254 12.65 -20.44 -3.20
CA GLU A 254 11.24 -20.37 -3.61
C GLU A 254 11.29 -20.19 -5.15
N SER A 255 11.63 -21.23 -5.92
CA SER A 255 11.86 -21.02 -7.36
C SER A 255 10.54 -20.57 -8.01
N VAL A 256 10.58 -19.51 -8.82
CA VAL A 256 9.41 -19.12 -9.62
C VAL A 256 9.19 -20.20 -10.68
N VAL A 257 8.05 -20.90 -10.60
CA VAL A 257 7.72 -22.04 -11.47
C VAL A 257 6.71 -21.68 -12.55
N ALA A 258 5.99 -20.58 -12.36
CA ALA A 258 5.10 -20.02 -13.37
C ALA A 258 4.90 -18.52 -13.15
N MET A 259 4.45 -17.85 -14.21
CA MET A 259 3.97 -16.47 -14.15
C MET A 259 2.78 -16.27 -15.08
N ALA A 260 1.95 -15.29 -14.77
CA ALA A 260 0.87 -14.84 -15.64
C ALA A 260 0.77 -13.31 -15.57
N SER A 261 0.76 -12.63 -16.71
CA SER A 261 0.65 -11.18 -16.78
C SER A 261 -0.67 -10.77 -17.41
N LEU A 262 -1.25 -9.69 -16.90
CA LEU A 262 -2.42 -8.99 -17.39
C LEU A 262 -2.02 -7.54 -17.67
N LEU A 263 -2.12 -7.11 -18.92
CA LEU A 263 -1.78 -5.76 -19.37
C LEU A 263 -3.04 -5.08 -19.91
N GLY A 264 -3.39 -3.91 -19.38
CA GLY A 264 -4.56 -3.16 -19.84
C GLY A 264 -4.27 -2.39 -21.12
N GLU A 265 -5.18 -2.47 -22.09
CA GLU A 265 -5.18 -1.69 -23.32
C GLU A 265 -6.60 -1.16 -23.60
N GLY A 266 -6.83 0.11 -23.24
CA GLY A 266 -8.17 0.70 -23.28
C GLY A 266 -9.13 0.00 -22.32
N ASP A 267 -10.26 -0.47 -22.85
CA ASP A 267 -11.28 -1.20 -22.08
C ASP A 267 -11.00 -2.71 -22.00
N GLU A 268 -9.96 -3.20 -22.66
CA GLU A 268 -9.59 -4.61 -22.70
C GLU A 268 -8.31 -4.88 -21.90
N ALA A 269 -8.11 -6.14 -21.53
CA ALA A 269 -6.88 -6.58 -20.87
C ALA A 269 -6.30 -7.83 -21.53
N GLU A 270 -5.04 -7.75 -21.95
CA GLU A 270 -4.31 -8.87 -22.55
C GLU A 270 -3.73 -9.78 -21.47
N ALA A 271 -4.06 -11.07 -21.51
CA ALA A 271 -3.50 -12.07 -20.60
C ALA A 271 -2.51 -13.02 -21.30
N ALA A 272 -1.39 -13.28 -20.64
CA ALA A 272 -0.40 -14.23 -21.14
C ALA A 272 0.39 -14.93 -20.02
N LEU A 273 0.64 -16.23 -20.20
CA LEU A 273 1.13 -17.13 -19.15
C LEU A 273 2.36 -17.92 -19.58
N LEU A 274 3.28 -18.16 -18.65
CA LEU A 274 4.43 -19.04 -18.82
C LEU A 274 4.52 -19.98 -17.63
N VAL A 275 4.60 -21.29 -17.89
CA VAL A 275 4.73 -22.33 -16.86
C VAL A 275 5.93 -23.21 -17.23
N ARG A 276 6.84 -23.41 -16.26
CA ARG A 276 8.03 -24.27 -16.43
C ARG A 276 7.60 -25.68 -16.83
N ASP A 277 8.31 -26.27 -17.78
CA ASP A 277 7.85 -27.49 -18.48
C ASP A 277 7.58 -28.68 -17.52
N ASP A 278 8.36 -28.82 -16.45
CA ASP A 278 8.20 -29.82 -15.37
C ASP A 278 7.00 -29.56 -14.43
N TRP A 279 6.44 -28.34 -14.44
CA TRP A 279 5.26 -27.94 -13.67
C TRP A 279 3.98 -27.87 -14.51
N GLN A 280 4.07 -28.13 -15.81
CA GLN A 280 2.90 -28.18 -16.69
C GLN A 280 2.00 -29.38 -16.37
N ARG A 281 0.75 -29.30 -16.83
CA ARG A 281 -0.30 -30.32 -16.64
C ARG A 281 -0.72 -30.57 -15.18
N ARG A 282 -0.29 -29.73 -14.23
CA ARG A 282 -0.72 -29.74 -12.82
C ARG A 282 -1.87 -28.77 -12.50
N GLY A 283 -2.45 -28.13 -13.51
CA GLY A 283 -3.56 -27.18 -13.34
C GLY A 283 -3.17 -25.72 -13.13
N LEU A 284 -1.88 -25.40 -13.02
CA LEU A 284 -1.37 -24.03 -12.81
C LEU A 284 -1.85 -23.02 -13.85
N GLY A 285 -1.83 -23.37 -15.14
CA GLY A 285 -2.29 -22.46 -16.20
C GLY A 285 -3.77 -22.08 -16.03
N THR A 286 -4.63 -23.04 -15.68
CA THR A 286 -6.05 -22.78 -15.43
C THR A 286 -6.25 -21.95 -14.17
N ALA A 287 -5.52 -22.26 -13.09
CA ALA A 287 -5.62 -21.53 -11.84
C ALA A 287 -5.20 -20.06 -11.99
N LEU A 288 -4.07 -19.81 -12.66
CA LEU A 288 -3.59 -18.46 -12.95
C LEU A 288 -4.55 -17.69 -13.86
N LEU A 289 -5.04 -18.31 -14.93
CA LEU A 289 -5.94 -17.63 -15.85
C LEU A 289 -7.27 -17.25 -15.18
N ARG A 290 -7.84 -18.12 -14.33
CA ARG A 290 -9.04 -17.79 -13.53
C ARG A 290 -8.81 -16.58 -12.63
N ARG A 291 -7.63 -16.49 -11.99
CA ARG A 291 -7.27 -15.34 -11.17
C ARG A 291 -7.16 -14.05 -11.97
N LEU A 292 -6.57 -14.11 -13.16
CA LEU A 292 -6.52 -12.95 -14.06
C LEU A 292 -7.91 -12.52 -14.50
N VAL A 293 -8.82 -13.45 -14.80
CA VAL A 293 -10.23 -13.14 -15.11
C VAL A 293 -10.89 -12.43 -13.93
N THR A 294 -10.79 -12.99 -12.71
CA THR A 294 -11.38 -12.36 -11.51
C THR A 294 -10.81 -10.97 -11.26
N HIS A 295 -9.50 -10.80 -11.39
CA HIS A 295 -8.88 -9.48 -11.24
C HIS A 295 -9.37 -8.51 -12.31
N ALA A 296 -9.49 -8.95 -13.57
CA ALA A 296 -9.97 -8.11 -14.65
C ALA A 296 -11.44 -7.69 -14.46
N ASP A 297 -12.31 -8.59 -13.97
CA ASP A 297 -13.70 -8.29 -13.60
C ASP A 297 -13.77 -7.23 -12.47
N THR A 298 -12.91 -7.34 -11.46
CA THR A 298 -12.84 -6.38 -10.34
C THR A 298 -12.22 -5.03 -10.75
N ALA A 299 -11.26 -5.05 -11.67
CA ALA A 299 -10.64 -3.85 -12.22
C ALA A 299 -11.57 -3.10 -13.20
N GLY A 300 -12.62 -3.77 -13.69
CA GLY A 300 -13.67 -3.16 -14.52
C GLY A 300 -13.40 -3.20 -16.02
N TYR A 301 -12.52 -4.09 -16.49
CA TYR A 301 -12.31 -4.30 -17.93
C TYR A 301 -13.56 -4.90 -18.59
N ALA A 302 -13.77 -4.57 -19.87
CA ALA A 302 -14.88 -5.08 -20.67
C ALA A 302 -14.62 -6.50 -21.20
N ALA A 303 -13.36 -6.81 -21.54
CA ALA A 303 -12.98 -8.13 -22.03
C ALA A 303 -11.54 -8.51 -21.67
N LEU A 304 -11.30 -9.82 -21.58
CA LEU A 304 -9.97 -10.41 -21.49
C LEU A 304 -9.58 -10.94 -22.87
N VAL A 305 -8.43 -10.52 -23.40
CA VAL A 305 -7.92 -10.93 -24.71
C VAL A 305 -6.70 -11.82 -24.54
N LEU A 306 -6.63 -12.90 -25.32
CA LEU A 306 -5.47 -13.78 -25.37
C LEU A 306 -5.10 -14.08 -26.81
N HIS A 307 -3.84 -13.85 -27.16
CA HIS A 307 -3.27 -14.26 -28.42
C HIS A 307 -2.58 -15.63 -28.25
N VAL A 308 -3.01 -16.62 -29.00
CA VAL A 308 -2.61 -18.02 -28.84
C VAL A 308 -2.31 -18.65 -30.20
N GLN A 309 -1.18 -19.32 -30.33
CA GLN A 309 -0.91 -20.12 -31.54
C GLN A 309 -1.93 -21.26 -31.67
N ALA A 310 -2.46 -21.49 -32.87
CA ALA A 310 -3.49 -22.50 -33.14
C ALA A 310 -3.08 -23.93 -32.72
N GLU A 311 -1.77 -24.21 -32.75
CA GLU A 311 -1.19 -25.50 -32.36
C GLU A 311 -1.01 -25.65 -30.83
N ASN A 312 -1.19 -24.57 -30.06
CA ASN A 312 -1.02 -24.55 -28.61
C ASN A 312 -2.23 -25.21 -27.90
N THR A 313 -2.37 -26.51 -28.13
CA THR A 313 -3.43 -27.35 -27.56
C THR A 313 -3.53 -27.26 -26.03
N PRO A 314 -2.43 -27.19 -25.25
CA PRO A 314 -2.51 -26.98 -23.80
C PRO A 314 -3.21 -25.67 -23.40
N MET A 315 -2.93 -24.57 -24.10
CA MET A 315 -3.57 -23.28 -23.81
C MET A 315 -5.04 -23.27 -24.23
N LEU A 316 -5.38 -23.84 -25.39
CA LEU A 316 -6.78 -23.97 -25.83
C LEU A 316 -7.61 -24.81 -24.87
N ARG A 317 -7.03 -25.88 -24.29
CA ARG A 317 -7.69 -26.65 -23.22
C ARG A 317 -7.87 -25.82 -21.94
N THR A 318 -6.90 -24.97 -21.63
CA THR A 318 -6.95 -24.08 -20.46
C THR A 318 -8.08 -23.06 -20.58
N LEU A 319 -8.25 -22.47 -21.77
CA LEU A 319 -9.36 -21.56 -22.09
C LEU A 319 -10.72 -22.23 -21.97
N ARG A 320 -10.90 -23.42 -22.55
CA ARG A 320 -12.16 -24.18 -22.42
C ARG A 320 -12.53 -24.49 -20.96
N ARG A 321 -11.53 -24.70 -20.09
CA ARG A 321 -11.74 -24.97 -18.65
C ARG A 321 -12.13 -23.73 -17.84
N LEU A 322 -12.09 -22.52 -18.43
CA LEU A 322 -12.69 -21.34 -17.80
C LEU A 322 -14.21 -21.46 -17.71
N GLY A 323 -14.85 -22.18 -18.64
CA GLY A 323 -16.30 -22.33 -18.65
C GLY A 323 -17.04 -21.01 -18.87
N ARG A 324 -16.40 -20.03 -19.52
CA ARG A 324 -17.00 -18.76 -19.92
C ARG A 324 -17.19 -18.75 -21.44
N PRO A 325 -18.24 -18.07 -21.96
CA PRO A 325 -18.34 -17.81 -23.39
C PRO A 325 -17.11 -17.03 -23.87
N ASP A 326 -16.64 -17.33 -25.07
CA ASP A 326 -15.55 -16.63 -25.73
C ASP A 326 -15.85 -16.49 -27.24
N SER A 327 -15.33 -15.43 -27.86
CA SER A 327 -15.21 -15.33 -29.31
C SER A 327 -13.77 -15.61 -29.72
N THR A 328 -13.59 -16.38 -30.78
CA THR A 328 -12.26 -16.69 -31.32
C THR A 328 -12.19 -16.20 -32.76
N GLU A 329 -11.26 -15.29 -33.03
CA GLU A 329 -10.88 -14.86 -34.37
C GLU A 329 -9.58 -15.55 -34.78
N ARG A 330 -9.48 -15.93 -36.05
CA ARG A 330 -8.31 -16.65 -36.57
C ARG A 330 -7.64 -15.84 -37.68
N ASP A 331 -6.37 -15.57 -37.49
CA ASP A 331 -5.48 -15.01 -38.51
C ASP A 331 -4.29 -15.96 -38.73
N GLY A 332 -4.38 -16.78 -39.78
CA GLY A 332 -3.41 -17.82 -40.10
C GLY A 332 -3.20 -18.83 -38.96
N ALA A 333 -2.02 -18.78 -38.33
CA ALA A 333 -1.63 -19.63 -37.21
C ALA A 333 -1.88 -18.99 -35.84
N LEU A 334 -2.34 -17.74 -35.79
CA LEU A 334 -2.67 -17.01 -34.57
C LEU A 334 -4.18 -17.03 -34.34
N LEU A 335 -4.57 -17.27 -33.09
CA LEU A 335 -5.94 -17.15 -32.60
C LEU A 335 -6.00 -16.00 -31.61
N THR A 336 -6.93 -15.08 -31.81
CA THR A 336 -7.29 -14.05 -30.84
C THR A 336 -8.56 -14.50 -30.14
N VAL A 337 -8.45 -14.81 -28.85
CA VAL A 337 -9.56 -15.29 -28.03
C VAL A 337 -9.98 -14.16 -27.10
N THR A 338 -11.23 -13.73 -27.22
CA THR A 338 -11.81 -12.65 -26.43
C THR A 338 -12.87 -13.23 -25.49
N VAL A 339 -12.64 -13.08 -24.20
CA VAL A 339 -13.56 -13.54 -23.14
C VAL A 339 -14.25 -12.31 -22.56
N PRO A 340 -15.56 -12.08 -22.82
CA PRO A 340 -16.29 -10.95 -22.24
C PRO A 340 -16.29 -11.02 -20.71
N LEU A 341 -16.05 -9.88 -20.05
CA LEU A 341 -16.02 -9.74 -18.60
C LEU A 341 -17.34 -9.15 -18.10
N THR A 342 -17.67 -9.40 -16.83
CA THR A 342 -18.85 -8.84 -16.19
C THR A 342 -18.36 -7.88 -15.11
N PRO A 343 -18.15 -6.60 -15.44
CA PRO A 343 -17.51 -5.66 -14.52
C PRO A 343 -18.31 -5.60 -13.23
N GLN A 344 -17.66 -5.89 -12.11
CA GLN A 344 -18.26 -5.65 -10.80
C GLN A 344 -18.30 -4.14 -10.60
N ARG A 345 -19.45 -3.51 -10.82
CA ARG A 345 -19.65 -2.09 -10.50
C ARG A 345 -19.24 -1.87 -9.05
N LYS A 346 -18.14 -1.14 -8.81
CA LYS A 346 -17.85 -0.54 -7.50
C LYS A 346 -19.12 0.15 -7.06
N GLY A 347 -19.66 -0.25 -5.91
CA GLY A 347 -20.92 0.27 -5.38
C GLY A 347 -20.95 1.79 -5.47
N SER A 348 -21.79 2.31 -6.36
CA SER A 348 -22.12 3.72 -6.41
C SER A 348 -22.76 4.05 -5.06
N LEU A 349 -22.07 4.85 -4.25
CA LEU A 349 -22.72 5.60 -3.17
C LEU A 349 -23.76 6.49 -3.86
N LEU A 350 -25.00 6.01 -3.87
CA LEU A 350 -26.17 6.77 -4.25
C LEU A 350 -26.22 8.00 -3.34
N THR A 351 -25.85 9.15 -3.89
CA THR A 351 -26.27 10.44 -3.36
C THR A 351 -27.81 10.47 -3.36
N PRO A 352 -28.47 10.75 -2.22
CA PRO A 352 -29.89 11.00 -2.23
C PRO A 352 -30.14 12.25 -3.06
N ARG A 353 -31.03 12.15 -4.04
CA ARG A 353 -31.57 13.32 -4.73
C ARG A 353 -32.29 14.21 -3.72
N ALA A 354 -32.09 15.51 -3.89
CA ALA A 354 -32.67 16.62 -3.15
C ALA A 354 -34.21 16.57 -3.06
#